data_AF-A0A8T4MHV8-F1
#
_entry.id   AF-A0A8T4MHV8-F1
#
_cell.length_a   1.000
_cell.length_b   1.000
_cell.length_c   1.000
_cell.angle_alpha   90.00
_cell.angle_beta   90.00
_cell.angle_gamma   90.00
#
_symmetry.space_group_name_H-M   'P 1'
#
loop_
_entity.id
_entity.type
_entity.pdbx_description
1 polymer ?
#
loop_
_entity_poly.entity_id
_entity_poly.type
_entity_poly.pdbx_seq_one_letter_code
_entity_poly.pdbx_strand_id
1 'polypeptide(L)'
;MESAIIGLGVIAIAFILQLVYSWKGKKDIQPKFLIVYAIGTALLIIDCYLNDLRWTGIFNTIVLMISLILLIRISAKGQEKFIKKIRRR
;
A
#
# COMPACT_ATOMS: atom_id res chain seq x y z
N MET A 1 13.13 -17.43 -2.23
CA MET A 1 13.23 -17.03 -3.66
C MET A 1 11.88 -16.98 -4.35
N GLU A 2 11.07 -18.05 -4.36
CA GLU A 2 9.75 -18.04 -5.03
C GLU A 2 8.78 -17.00 -4.43
N SER A 3 8.76 -16.85 -3.10
CA SER A 3 7.93 -15.88 -2.39
C SER A 3 8.30 -14.42 -2.66
N ALA A 4 9.58 -14.09 -2.84
CA ALA A 4 10.01 -12.74 -3.21
C ALA A 4 9.52 -12.33 -4.60
N ILE A 5 9.55 -13.25 -5.57
CA ILE A 5 9.06 -13.00 -6.93
C ILE A 5 7.56 -12.74 -6.90
N ILE A 6 6.81 -13.52 -6.09
CA ILE A 6 5.37 -13.32 -5.89
C ILE A 6 5.11 -11.96 -5.24
N GLY A 7 5.85 -11.61 -4.18
CA GLY A 7 5.71 -10.31 -3.48
C GLY A 7 5.98 -9.12 -4.41
N LEU A 8 7.06 -9.17 -5.20
CA LEU A 8 7.38 -8.17 -6.22
C LEU A 8 6.31 -8.10 -7.30
N GLY A 9 5.78 -9.24 -7.75
CA GLY A 9 4.69 -9.30 -8.71
C GLY A 9 3.43 -8.58 -8.19
N VAL A 10 3.05 -8.83 -6.93
CA VAL A 10 1.91 -8.15 -6.29
C VAL A 10 2.13 -6.64 -6.20
N ILE A 11 3.34 -6.20 -5.84
CA ILE A 11 3.69 -4.77 -5.79
C ILE A 11 3.64 -4.14 -7.19
N ALA A 12 4.15 -4.82 -8.21
CA ALA A 12 4.11 -4.34 -9.59
C ALA A 12 2.66 -4.16 -10.08
N ILE A 13 1.77 -5.12 -9.80
CA ILE A 13 0.35 -5.01 -10.10
C ILE A 13 -0.28 -3.83 -9.36
N ALA A 14 0.04 -3.64 -8.08
CA ALA A 14 -0.43 -2.49 -7.32
C ALA A 14 -0.04 -1.17 -8.01
N PHE A 15 1.22 -1.03 -8.43
CA PHE A 15 1.70 0.15 -9.14
C PHE A 15 0.99 0.37 -10.48
N ILE A 16 0.74 -0.69 -11.25
CA ILE A 16 -0.02 -0.60 -12.50
C ILE A 16 -1.44 -0.05 -12.23
N LEU A 17 -2.13 -0.57 -11.22
CA LEU A 17 -3.46 -0.09 -10.84
C LEU A 17 -3.45 1.40 -10.45
N GLN A 18 -2.43 1.82 -9.69
CA GLN A 18 -2.26 3.20 -9.26
C GLN A 18 -1.91 4.12 -10.44
N LEU A 19 -1.06 3.68 -11.36
CA LEU A 19 -0.69 4.42 -12.57
C LEU A 19 -1.90 4.64 -13.48
N VAL A 20 -2.66 3.57 -13.76
CA VAL A 20 -3.90 3.63 -14.55
C VAL A 20 -4.92 4.56 -13.91
N TYR A 21 -5.03 4.58 -12.58
CA TYR A 21 -5.92 5.51 -11.90
C TYR A 21 -5.43 6.96 -11.95
N SER A 22 -4.13 7.18 -11.79
CA SER A 22 -3.52 8.51 -11.86
C SER A 22 -3.70 9.14 -13.23
N TRP A 23 -3.56 8.35 -14.31
CA TRP A 23 -3.81 8.79 -15.68
C TRP A 23 -5.25 9.24 -15.95
N LYS A 24 -6.24 8.76 -15.18
CA LYS A 24 -7.63 9.22 -15.26
C LYS A 24 -7.86 10.59 -14.58
N GLY A 25 -6.80 11.35 -14.28
CA GLY A 25 -6.86 12.68 -13.71
C GLY A 25 -7.11 12.72 -12.19
N LYS A 26 -7.06 11.57 -11.53
CA LYS A 26 -7.24 11.46 -10.08
C LYS A 26 -5.88 11.66 -9.40
N LYS A 27 -5.70 12.81 -8.75
CA LYS A 27 -4.47 13.14 -8.01
C LYS A 27 -4.33 12.42 -6.65
N ASP A 28 -5.41 11.80 -6.17
CA ASP A 28 -5.44 11.12 -4.88
C ASP A 28 -4.99 9.65 -5.00
N ILE A 29 -4.23 9.18 -4.02
CA ILE A 29 -3.84 7.78 -3.90
C ILE A 29 -5.07 6.94 -3.55
N GLN A 30 -5.26 5.82 -4.26
CA GLN A 30 -6.35 4.92 -3.93
C GLN A 30 -6.07 4.14 -2.63
N PRO A 31 -7.03 4.03 -1.71
CA PRO A 31 -6.91 3.12 -0.56
C PRO A 31 -6.68 1.67 -1.01
N LYS A 32 -7.32 1.26 -2.12
CA LYS A 32 -7.20 -0.09 -2.69
C LYS A 32 -5.77 -0.40 -3.12
N PHE A 33 -5.08 0.56 -3.74
CA PHE A 33 -3.66 0.42 -4.09
C PHE A 33 -2.83 0.16 -2.83
N LEU A 34 -3.03 0.97 -1.79
CA LEU A 34 -2.26 0.83 -0.55
C LEU A 34 -2.46 -0.53 0.13
N ILE A 35 -3.66 -1.09 0.07
CA ILE A 35 -3.95 -2.43 0.62
C ILE A 35 -3.17 -3.50 -0.14
N VAL A 36 -3.22 -3.49 -1.48
CA VAL A 36 -2.49 -4.47 -2.31
C VAL A 36 -0.98 -4.30 -2.12
N TYR A 37 -0.51 -3.07 -2.05
CA TYR A 37 0.89 -2.76 -1.76
C TYR A 37 1.33 -3.30 -0.39
N ALA A 38 0.53 -3.09 0.66
CA ALA A 38 0.83 -3.60 2.00
C ALA A 38 0.93 -5.13 2.04
N ILE A 39 0.05 -5.83 1.31
CA ILE A 39 0.09 -7.31 1.21
C ILE A 39 1.38 -7.76 0.50
N GLY A 40 1.73 -7.13 -0.62
CA GLY A 40 2.97 -7.45 -1.34
C GLY A 40 4.23 -7.20 -0.50
N THR A 41 4.26 -6.10 0.27
CA THR A 41 5.37 -5.80 1.19
C THR A 41 5.43 -6.79 2.34
N ALA A 42 4.29 -7.24 2.90
CA ALA A 42 4.27 -8.27 3.94
C ALA A 42 4.85 -9.60 3.44
N LEU A 43 4.53 -10.01 2.21
CA LEU A 43 5.13 -11.19 1.56
C LEU A 43 6.66 -11.07 1.43
N LEU A 44 7.16 -9.89 1.08
CA LEU A 44 8.60 -9.63 1.01
C LEU A 44 9.28 -9.67 2.38
N ILE A 45 8.63 -9.19 3.43
CA ILE A 45 9.16 -9.29 4.79
C ILE A 45 9.33 -10.76 5.19
N ILE A 46 8.32 -11.59 4.95
CA ILE A 46 8.37 -13.02 5.26
C ILE A 46 9.53 -13.69 4.51
N ASP A 47 9.67 -13.44 3.20
CA ASP A 47 10.79 -14.00 2.42
C ASP A 47 12.15 -13.48 2.92
N CYS A 48 12.27 -12.21 3.29
CA CYS A 48 13.54 -11.67 3.83
C CYS A 48 13.96 -12.37 5.12
N TYR A 49 13.02 -12.65 6.04
CA TYR A 49 13.33 -13.39 7.26
C TYR A 49 13.66 -14.85 7.01
N LEU A 50 13.01 -15.49 6.03
CA LEU A 50 13.31 -16.88 5.64
C LEU A 50 14.69 -17.05 5.00
N ASN A 51 15.20 -16.02 4.32
CA ASN A 51 16.50 -16.06 3.65
C ASN A 51 17.61 -15.33 4.44
N ASP A 52 17.40 -15.05 5.73
CA ASP A 52 18.31 -14.34 6.65
C ASP A 52 18.77 -12.94 6.14
N LEU A 53 17.96 -12.31 5.28
CA LEU A 53 18.18 -10.96 4.74
C LEU A 53 17.66 -9.90 5.72
N ARG A 54 18.29 -9.83 6.89
CA ARG A 54 17.82 -9.00 8.03
C ARG A 54 17.67 -7.52 7.68
N TRP A 55 18.66 -6.94 7.02
CA TRP A 55 18.61 -5.52 6.65
C TRP A 55 17.46 -5.21 5.68
N THR A 56 17.28 -6.04 4.65
CA THR A 56 16.18 -5.90 3.69
C THR A 56 14.82 -6.11 4.37
N GLY A 57 14.71 -7.05 5.31
CA GLY A 57 13.51 -7.27 6.11
C GLY A 57 13.13 -6.05 6.96
N ILE A 58 14.11 -5.45 7.63
CA ILE A 58 13.90 -4.22 8.44
C ILE A 58 13.41 -3.07 7.55
N PHE A 59 14.05 -2.84 6.40
CA PHE A 59 13.61 -1.81 5.45
C PHE A 59 12.18 -2.02 4.97
N ASN A 60 11.83 -3.25 4.55
CA ASN A 60 10.47 -3.56 4.13
C ASN A 60 9.45 -3.40 5.26
N THR A 61 9.85 -3.66 6.51
CA THR A 61 9.01 -3.45 7.69
C THR A 61 8.71 -1.97 7.91
N ILE A 62 9.72 -1.10 7.79
CA ILE A 62 9.54 0.36 7.88
C ILE A 62 8.60 0.85 6.76
N VAL A 63 8.79 0.37 5.54
CA VAL A 63 7.93 0.70 4.38
C VAL A 63 6.47 0.27 4.62
N LEU A 64 6.26 -0.92 5.20
CA LEU A 64 4.93 -1.40 5.57
C LEU A 64 4.27 -0.48 6.61
N MET A 65 5.02 -0.08 7.64
CA MET A 65 4.52 0.83 8.69
C MET A 65 4.09 2.18 8.11
N ILE A 66 4.91 2.78 7.24
CA ILE A 66 4.57 4.04 6.54
C ILE A 66 3.31 3.87 5.70
N SER A 67 3.19 2.74 5.00
CA SER A 67 2.02 2.43 4.17
C SER A 67 0.75 2.32 5.00
N LEU A 68 0.80 1.66 6.16
CA LEU A 68 -0.34 1.56 7.07
C LEU A 68 -0.76 2.92 7.62
N ILE A 69 0.20 3.77 8.01
CA ILE A 69 -0.08 5.14 8.47
C ILE A 69 -0.78 5.95 7.38
N LEU A 70 -0.30 5.85 6.13
CA LEU A 70 -0.93 6.50 4.98
C LEU A 70 -2.35 5.97 4.74
N LEU A 71 -2.59 4.66 4.90
CA LEU A 71 -3.92 4.05 4.73
C LEU A 71 -4.91 4.63 5.75
N ILE A 72 -4.50 4.69 7.02
CA ILE A 72 -5.32 5.25 8.10
C ILE A 72 -5.63 6.72 7.82
N ARG A 73 -4.62 7.52 7.41
CA ARG A 73 -4.79 8.94 7.11
C ARG A 73 -5.74 9.20 5.94
N ILE A 74 -5.65 8.39 4.88
CA ILE A 74 -6.53 8.50 3.70
C ILE A 74 -7.97 8.12 4.09
N SER A 75 -8.16 7.04 4.85
CA SER A 75 -9.47 6.62 5.35
C SER A 75 -10.12 7.68 6.24
N ALA A 76 -9.35 8.29 7.16
CA ALA A 76 -9.84 9.36 8.03
C ALA A 76 -10.29 10.60 7.23
N LYS A 77 -9.51 11.03 6.23
CA LYS A 77 -9.90 12.15 5.35
C LYS A 77 -11.14 11.84 4.50
N GLY A 78 -11.33 10.58 4.09
CA GLY A 78 -12.52 10.14 3.36
C GLY A 78 -13.80 10.30 4.19
N GLN A 79 -13.74 9.92 5.47
CA GLN A 79 -14.85 10.07 6.42
C GLN A 79 -15.21 11.53 6.67
N GLU A 80 -14.22 12.41 6.84
CA GLU A 80 -14.45 13.83 7.11
C GLU A 80 -15.18 14.54 5.95
N LYS A 81 -14.82 14.21 4.69
CA LYS A 81 -15.53 14.71 3.50
C LYS A 81 -16.99 14.24 3.47
N PHE A 82 -17.27 13.00 3.88
CA PHE A 82 -18.62 12.45 3.91
C PHE A 82 -19.50 13.14 4.97
N ILE A 83 -18.97 13.33 6.18
CA ILE A 83 -19.67 14.03 7.28
C ILE A 83 -19.99 15.48 6.88
N LYS A 84 -19.03 16.20 6.28
CA LYS A 84 -19.27 17.57 5.78
C LYS A 84 -20.33 17.63 4.68
N LYS A 85 -20.48 16.57 3.86
CA LYS A 85 -21.51 16.48 2.81
C LYS A 85 -22.90 16.25 3.38
N ILE A 86 -23.02 15.46 4.46
CA ILE A 86 -24.30 15.26 5.17
C ILE A 86 -24.73 16.55 5.86
N ARG A 87 -23.82 17.27 6.52
CA ARG A 87 -24.13 18.51 7.26
C ARG A 87 -24.57 19.70 6.39
N ARG A 88 -24.41 19.61 5.06
CA ARG A 88 -24.78 20.66 4.10
C ARG A 88 -26.09 20.37 3.35
N ARG A 89 -26.74 19.24 3.63
CA ARG A 89 -28.09 18.91 3.18
C ARG A 89 -29.04 19.06 4.34
#